data_AF-A0A853PW21-F1
#
_entry.id   AF-A0A853PW21-F1
#
_cell.length_a   1.000
_cell.length_b   1.000
_cell.length_c   1.000
_cell.angle_alpha   90.00
_cell.angle_beta   90.00
_cell.angle_gamma   90.00
#
_symmetry.space_group_name_H-M   'P 1'
#
loop_
_entity.id
_entity.type
_entity.pdbx_description
1 polymer ?
#
loop_
_entity_poly.entity_id
_entity_poly.type
_entity_poly.pdbx_seq_one_letter_code
_entity_poly.pdbx_strand_id
1 'polypeptide(L)'
;MNEQNRRYIDRFVTENYERLNSKFKTDEKINSSGFGALDKLNETLLRLYTDPDLCFTNWPDAERYMSSKFTEKELRIPVRKPKRGDEVEN
;
A
#
# COMPACT_ATOMS: atom_id res chain seq x y z
N MET A 1 13.50 12.59 1.06
CA MET A 1 13.35 11.56 2.09
C MET A 1 14.52 11.66 3.08
N ASN A 2 14.24 11.73 4.38
CA ASN A 2 15.29 11.75 5.42
C ASN A 2 15.89 10.33 5.61
N GLU A 3 17.20 10.24 5.85
CA GLU A 3 17.90 8.97 6.12
C GLU A 3 17.28 8.22 7.31
N GLN A 4 16.78 8.94 8.32
CA GLN A 4 16.09 8.34 9.45
C GLN A 4 14.81 7.61 9.04
N ASN A 5 13.98 8.21 8.20
CA ASN A 5 12.77 7.55 7.69
C ASN A 5 13.13 6.32 6.86
N ARG A 6 14.19 6.42 6.05
CA ARG A 6 14.66 5.30 5.24
C ARG A 6 15.03 4.11 6.13
N ARG A 7 15.78 4.34 7.21
CA ARG A 7 16.13 3.28 8.18
C ARG A 7 14.89 2.67 8.83
N TYR A 8 13.88 3.47 9.19
CA TYR A 8 12.64 2.94 9.74
C TYR A 8 11.87 2.12 8.71
N ILE A 9 11.74 2.59 7.48
CA ILE A 9 11.03 1.86 6.43
C ILE A 9 11.79 0.56 6.10
N ASP A 10 13.11 0.61 5.94
CA ASP A 10 13.95 -0.57 5.71
C ASP A 10 13.80 -1.61 6.83
N ARG A 11 13.78 -1.15 8.09
CA ARG A 11 13.53 -2.01 9.25
C ARG A 11 12.13 -2.64 9.18
N PHE A 12 11.10 -1.84 8.95
CA PHE A 12 9.73 -2.33 8.87
C PHE A 12 9.56 -3.36 7.76
N VAL A 13 10.09 -3.08 6.56
CA VAL A 13 10.04 -4.00 5.42
C VAL A 13 10.77 -5.29 5.75
N THR A 14 11.98 -5.21 6.31
CA THR A 14 12.73 -6.41 6.68
C THR A 14 11.98 -7.27 7.70
N GLU A 15 11.35 -6.66 8.70
CA GLU A 15 10.63 -7.37 9.77
C GLU A 15 9.25 -7.88 9.33
N ASN A 16 8.58 -7.22 8.39
CA ASN A 16 7.16 -7.47 8.07
C ASN A 16 6.91 -7.99 6.66
N TYR A 17 7.85 -7.89 5.73
CA TYR A 17 7.62 -8.20 4.31
C TYR A 17 7.17 -9.64 4.12
N GLU A 18 7.83 -10.63 4.71
CA GLU A 18 7.41 -12.04 4.56
C GLU A 18 5.98 -12.28 5.05
N ARG A 19 5.61 -11.67 6.19
CA ARG A 19 4.25 -11.77 6.75
C ARG A 19 3.22 -11.12 5.83
N LEU A 20 3.53 -9.92 5.31
CA LEU A 20 2.67 -9.20 4.38
C LEU A 20 2.58 -9.94 3.04
N ASN A 21 3.70 -10.31 2.44
CA ASN A 21 3.79 -11.09 1.21
C ASN A 21 2.95 -12.38 1.29
N SER A 22 3.07 -13.15 2.37
CA SER A 22 2.26 -14.37 2.57
C SER A 22 0.75 -14.07 2.66
N LYS A 23 0.37 -13.05 3.42
CA LYS A 23 -1.03 -12.62 3.57
C LYS A 23 -1.65 -12.19 2.24
N PHE A 24 -0.87 -11.52 1.39
CA PHE A 24 -1.36 -10.96 0.12
C PHE A 24 -1.25 -11.96 -1.04
N LYS A 25 -0.28 -12.87 -1.01
CA LYS A 25 -0.16 -13.97 -1.99
C LYS A 25 -1.35 -14.92 -1.93
N THR A 26 -1.99 -15.04 -0.76
CA THR A 26 -3.19 -15.88 -0.59
C THR A 26 -4.42 -15.31 -1.32
N ASP A 27 -4.40 -14.04 -1.71
CA ASP A 27 -5.48 -13.40 -2.46
C ASP A 27 -5.08 -13.20 -3.93
N GLU A 28 -5.20 -14.28 -4.71
CA GLU A 28 -4.96 -14.28 -6.17
C GLU A 28 -6.06 -13.55 -6.97
N LYS A 29 -7.03 -12.93 -6.29
CA LYS A 29 -8.13 -12.23 -6.96
C LYS A 29 -7.63 -10.90 -7.50
N ILE A 30 -7.51 -10.84 -8.82
CA ILE A 30 -7.35 -9.58 -9.54
C ILE A 30 -8.69 -8.83 -9.50
N ASN A 31 -8.69 -7.59 -9.02
CA ASN A 31 -9.91 -6.79 -8.99
C ASN A 31 -10.28 -6.26 -10.38
N SER A 32 -11.47 -5.66 -10.50
CA SER A 32 -11.98 -5.10 -11.75
C SER A 32 -11.14 -3.98 -12.36
N SER A 33 -10.15 -3.45 -11.64
CA SER A 33 -9.20 -2.46 -12.13
C SER A 33 -7.86 -3.09 -12.57
N GLY A 34 -7.75 -4.42 -12.60
CA GLY A 34 -6.56 -5.14 -13.09
C GLY A 34 -5.41 -5.25 -12.09
N PHE A 35 -5.60 -4.85 -10.83
CA PHE A 35 -4.57 -4.92 -9.80
C PHE A 35 -4.77 -6.14 -8.91
N GLY A 36 -3.69 -6.86 -8.62
CA GLY A 36 -3.65 -7.88 -7.59
C GLY A 36 -3.37 -7.31 -6.20
N ALA A 37 -3.52 -8.14 -5.18
CA ALA A 37 -3.14 -7.78 -3.81
C ALA A 37 -1.63 -7.46 -3.71
N LEU A 38 -0.78 -8.20 -4.42
CA LEU A 38 0.67 -7.94 -4.46
C LEU A 38 1.03 -6.61 -5.12
N ASP A 39 0.32 -6.19 -6.17
CA ASP A 39 0.55 -4.87 -6.79
C ASP A 39 0.25 -3.74 -5.80
N LYS A 40 -0.81 -3.89 -5.00
CA LYS A 40 -1.17 -2.94 -3.93
C LYS A 40 -0.12 -2.87 -2.83
N LEU A 41 0.44 -4.02 -2.45
CA LEU A 41 1.54 -4.09 -1.49
C LEU A 41 2.76 -3.34 -2.00
N ASN A 42 3.18 -3.62 -3.24
CA ASN A 42 4.33 -2.97 -3.87
C ASN A 42 4.12 -1.46 -4.06
N GLU A 43 2.92 -1.04 -4.49
CA GLU A 43 2.56 0.39 -4.61
C GLU A 43 2.67 1.10 -3.25
N THR A 44 2.16 0.49 -2.19
CA THR A 44 2.17 1.07 -0.85
C THR A 44 3.59 1.17 -0.30
N LEU A 45 4.41 0.14 -0.50
CA LEU A 45 5.83 0.16 -0.15
C LEU A 45 6.57 1.28 -0.90
N LEU A 46 6.35 1.40 -2.21
CA LEU A 46 6.95 2.45 -3.02
C LEU A 46 6.55 3.85 -2.53
N ARG A 47 5.29 4.05 -2.15
CA ARG A 47 4.81 5.31 -1.55
C ARG A 47 5.59 5.65 -0.28
N LEU A 48 5.86 4.68 0.60
CA LEU A 48 6.65 4.94 1.82
C LEU A 48 8.05 5.51 1.51
N TYR A 49 8.69 5.06 0.42
CA TYR A 49 10.01 5.57 0.02
C TYR A 49 9.98 6.87 -0.78
N THR A 50 8.87 7.18 -1.43
CA THR A 50 8.76 8.31 -2.37
C THR A 50 8.00 9.51 -1.79
N ASP A 51 7.26 9.32 -0.70
CA ASP A 51 6.48 10.37 -0.05
C ASP A 51 7.42 11.40 0.63
N PRO A 52 7.44 12.66 0.16
CA PRO A 52 8.30 13.70 0.71
C PRO A 52 7.78 14.27 2.04
N ASP A 53 6.50 14.10 2.35
CA ASP A 53 5.85 14.62 3.56
C ASP A 53 6.03 13.69 4.77
N LEU A 54 6.48 12.45 4.54
CA LEU A 54 6.82 11.55 5.63
C LEU A 54 7.97 12.10 6.46
N CYS A 55 7.75 12.20 7.77
CA CYS A 55 8.77 12.56 8.75
C CYS A 55 8.44 11.87 10.08
N PHE A 56 9.23 10.86 10.44
CA PHE A 56 9.02 10.11 11.67
C PHE A 56 10.02 10.56 12.73
N THR A 57 9.50 10.94 13.90
CA THR A 57 10.31 11.35 15.05
C THR A 57 10.84 10.18 15.87
N ASN A 58 10.15 9.04 15.85
CA ASN A 58 10.52 7.84 16.59
C ASN A 58 10.00 6.58 15.89
N TRP A 59 10.57 5.43 16.27
CA TRP A 59 10.22 4.13 15.69
C TRP A 59 8.77 3.69 15.97
N PRO A 60 8.23 3.77 17.20
CA PRO A 60 6.85 3.36 17.48
C PRO A 60 5.80 4.06 16.63
N ASP A 61 5.94 5.38 16.43
CA ASP A 61 5.02 6.14 15.57
C ASP A 61 5.16 5.73 14.11
N ALA A 62 6.39 5.49 13.64
CA ALA A 62 6.66 5.01 12.29
C ALA A 62 6.05 3.63 12.03
N GLU A 63 6.27 2.68 12.93
CA GLU A 63 5.73 1.31 12.85
C GLU A 63 4.19 1.32 12.85
N ARG A 64 3.58 2.12 13.74
CA ARG A 64 2.13 2.24 13.82
C ARG A 64 1.55 2.86 12.55
N TYR A 65 2.17 3.90 12.01
CA TYR A 65 1.76 4.51 10.75
C TYR A 65 1.85 3.51 9.59
N MET A 66 3.00 2.84 9.41
CA MET A 66 3.21 1.88 8.34
C MET A 66 2.24 0.70 8.45
N SER A 67 2.06 0.14 9.65
CA SER A 67 1.08 -0.93 9.91
C SER A 67 -0.35 -0.53 9.54
N SER A 68 -0.72 0.74 9.75
CA SER A 68 -2.05 1.24 9.37
C SER A 68 -2.25 1.30 7.85
N LYS A 69 -1.19 1.39 7.05
CA LYS A 69 -1.26 1.45 5.58
C LYS A 69 -1.47 0.08 4.93
N PHE A 70 -1.16 -1.01 5.62
CA PHE A 70 -1.37 -2.38 5.15
C PHE A 70 -2.66 -3.02 5.71
N THR A 71 -3.67 -2.21 6.01
CA THR A 71 -4.98 -2.70 6.46
C THR A 71 -5.87 -3.09 5.28
N GLU A 72 -6.73 -4.07 5.47
CA GLU A 72 -7.65 -4.57 4.44
C GLU A 72 -8.54 -3.46 3.84
N LYS A 73 -8.82 -2.38 4.61
CA LYS A 73 -9.56 -1.20 4.16
C LYS A 73 -8.75 -0.28 3.24
N GLU A 74 -7.50 0.04 3.58
CA GLU A 74 -6.63 0.90 2.76
C GLU A 74 -6.18 0.20 1.47
N LEU A 75 -6.11 -1.13 1.52
CA LEU A 75 -5.74 -1.99 0.39
C LEU A 75 -6.93 -2.30 -0.53
N ARG A 76 -8.15 -2.11 -0.05
CA ARG A 76 -9.36 -2.22 -0.86
C ARG A 76 -9.37 -1.06 -1.83
N ILE A 77 -8.96 -1.33 -3.07
CA ILE A 77 -9.10 -0.35 -4.14
C ILE A 77 -10.58 0.04 -4.20
N PRO A 78 -10.91 1.34 -4.11
CA PRO A 78 -12.27 1.76 -4.38
C PRO A 78 -12.59 1.30 -5.80
N VAL A 79 -13.45 0.29 -5.91
CA VAL A 79 -14.02 -0.14 -7.19
C VAL A 79 -14.63 1.13 -7.77
N ARG A 80 -14.03 1.67 -8.84
CA ARG A 80 -14.71 2.67 -9.65
C ARG A 80 -15.97 1.97 -10.14
N LYS A 81 -17.10 2.27 -9.51
CA LYS A 81 -18.39 1.97 -10.12
C LYS A 81 -18.32 2.62 -11.50
N PRO A 82 -18.64 1.89 -12.59
CA PRO A 82 -18.81 2.55 -13.87
C PRO A 82 -19.79 3.69 -13.64
N LYS A 83 -19.36 4.93 -13.89
CA LYS A 83 -20.30 6.03 -13.98
C LYS A 83 -21.19 5.65 -15.17
N ARG A 84 -22.46 5.33 -14.92
CA ARG A 84 -23.47 5.38 -15.99
C ARG A 84 -23.37 6.80 -16.55
N GLY A 85 -22.88 6.95 -17.77
CA GLY A 85 -22.60 8.27 -18.34
C GLY A 85 -21.90 8.29 -19.69
N ASP A 86 -21.23 7.21 -20.12
CA ASP A 86 -20.85 7.07 -21.53
C ASP A 86 -22.03 6.45 -22.29
N GLU A 87 -23.08 7.25 -22.45
CA GLU A 87 -24.03 7.03 -23.53
C GLU A 87 -23.26 7.18 -24.85
N VAL A 88 -23.28 6.08 -25.60
CA VAL A 88 -22.81 5.98 -26.97
C VAL A 88 -23.53 7.05 -27.80
N GLU A 89 -22.83 8.11 -28.19
CA GLU A 89 -23.31 8.99 -29.25
C GLU A 89 -22.95 8.34 -30.58
N ASN A 90 -23.99 8.15 -31.39
CA ASN A 90 -24.08 7.38 -32.63
C ASN A 90 -23.57 8.16 -33.84
#